data_AF-A0A1H7CXU9-F1
#
_entry.id   AF-A0A1H7CXU9-F1
#
_cell.length_a   1.000
_cell.length_b   1.000
_cell.length_c   1.000
_cell.angle_alpha   90.00
_cell.angle_beta   90.00
_cell.angle_gamma   90.00
#
_symmetry.space_group_name_H-M   'P 1'
#
loop_
_entity.id
_entity.type
_entity.pdbx_description
1 polymer ?
#
loop_
_entity_poly.entity_id
_entity_poly.type
_entity_poly.pdbx_seq_one_letter_code
_entity_poly.pdbx_strand_id
1 'polypeptide(L)'
;MIFDRIAVLRSVFGSNDRAAANVARRWRRAFQQDDDLAADVARLGGVMVAEPVEMVDGLPQAAPIDPYRLAYEAGKRDLALLLLAQGGISYDELNQLMEANEP
;
A
#
# COMPACT_ATOMS: atom_id res chain seq x y z
N MET A 1 11.90 -7.20 2.00
CA MET A 1 11.00 -8.37 1.92
C MET A 1 9.57 -7.94 2.27
N ILE A 2 8.98 -6.98 1.52
CA ILE A 2 7.72 -6.30 1.91
C ILE A 2 6.66 -6.26 0.78
N PHE A 3 6.94 -6.73 -0.44
CA PHE A 3 5.94 -6.76 -1.51
C PHE A 3 5.99 -8.05 -2.35
N ASP A 4 5.78 -9.19 -1.69
CA ASP A 4 5.47 -10.44 -2.41
C ASP A 4 3.98 -10.45 -2.74
N ARG A 5 3.65 -10.10 -4.00
CA ARG A 5 2.28 -10.10 -4.54
C ARG A 5 1.55 -11.40 -4.23
N ILE A 6 2.21 -12.56 -4.35
CA ILE A 6 1.56 -13.85 -4.15
C ILE A 6 1.25 -14.05 -2.67
N ALA A 7 2.18 -13.70 -1.77
CA ALA A 7 1.96 -13.77 -0.33
C ALA A 7 0.79 -12.85 0.11
N VAL A 8 0.73 -11.63 -0.43
CA VAL A 8 -0.32 -10.65 -0.16
C VAL A 8 -1.69 -11.16 -0.64
N LEU A 9 -1.77 -11.75 -1.84
CA LEU A 9 -3.03 -12.32 -2.32
C LEU A 9 -3.49 -13.52 -1.48
N ARG A 10 -2.55 -14.36 -1.04
CA ARG A 10 -2.84 -15.55 -0.24
C ARG A 10 -3.30 -15.22 1.17
N SER A 11 -2.90 -14.09 1.76
CA SER A 11 -3.35 -13.72 3.11
C SER A 11 -4.86 -13.50 3.19
N VAL A 12 -5.50 -13.08 2.09
CA VAL A 12 -6.94 -12.80 2.04
C VAL A 12 -7.73 -13.93 1.40
N PHE A 13 -7.23 -14.50 0.29
CA PHE A 13 -7.99 -15.48 -0.48
C PHE A 13 -7.62 -16.92 -0.16
N GLY A 14 -6.58 -17.17 0.64
CA GLY A 14 -6.09 -18.51 0.94
C GLY A 14 -5.74 -19.28 -0.35
N SER A 15 -6.34 -20.46 -0.51
CA SER A 15 -6.23 -21.31 -1.71
C SER A 15 -7.35 -21.07 -2.74
N ASN A 16 -8.20 -20.06 -2.56
CA ASN A 16 -9.30 -19.76 -3.48
C ASN A 16 -8.84 -18.89 -4.66
N ASP A 17 -8.03 -19.48 -5.53
CA ASP A 17 -7.39 -18.80 -6.66
C ASP A 17 -8.40 -18.18 -7.63
N ARG A 18 -9.59 -18.80 -7.78
CA ARG A 18 -10.65 -18.29 -8.67
C ARG A 18 -11.24 -16.98 -8.17
N ALA A 19 -11.49 -16.87 -6.87
CA ALA A 19 -11.96 -15.63 -6.26
C ALA A 19 -10.90 -14.53 -6.37
N ALA A 20 -9.64 -14.86 -6.07
CA ALA A 20 -8.51 -13.94 -6.23
C ALA A 20 -8.40 -13.42 -7.67
N ALA A 21 -8.44 -14.31 -8.67
CA ALA A 21 -8.34 -13.93 -10.09
C ALA A 21 -9.51 -13.05 -10.56
N ASN A 22 -10.73 -13.28 -10.06
CA ASN A 22 -11.88 -12.42 -10.38
C ASN A 22 -11.72 -11.01 -9.82
N VAL A 23 -11.21 -10.88 -8.60
CA VAL A 23 -10.92 -9.58 -7.97
C VAL A 23 -9.78 -8.88 -8.70
N ALA A 24 -8.68 -9.60 -8.97
CA ALA A 24 -7.52 -9.11 -9.72
C ALA A 24 -7.94 -8.52 -11.07
N ARG A 25 -8.78 -9.22 -11.84
CA ARG A 25 -9.24 -8.74 -13.15
C ARG A 25 -10.02 -7.43 -13.07
N ARG A 26 -10.83 -7.24 -12.03
CA ARG A 26 -11.59 -5.99 -11.84
C ARG A 26 -10.66 -4.83 -11.53
N TRP A 27 -9.75 -5.03 -10.60
CA TRP A 27 -8.80 -3.99 -10.22
C TRP A 27 -7.79 -3.68 -11.31
N ARG A 28 -7.25 -4.69 -12.00
CA ARG A 28 -6.39 -4.48 -13.16
C ARG A 28 -7.09 -3.64 -14.24
N ARG A 29 -8.36 -3.91 -14.52
CA ARG A 29 -9.13 -3.10 -15.47
C ARG A 29 -9.28 -1.66 -14.98
N ALA A 30 -9.56 -1.43 -13.70
CA ALA A 30 -9.68 -0.07 -13.16
C ALA A 30 -8.36 0.70 -13.28
N PHE A 31 -7.24 0.07 -12.92
CA PHE A 31 -5.90 0.66 -13.03
C PHE A 31 -5.45 0.89 -14.47
N GLN A 32 -5.98 0.15 -15.45
CA GLN A 32 -5.72 0.39 -16.87
C GLN A 32 -6.58 1.52 -17.47
N GLN A 33 -7.64 1.92 -16.77
CA GLN A 33 -8.56 2.97 -17.22
C GLN A 33 -8.18 4.35 -16.66
N ASP A 34 -7.43 4.36 -15.56
CA ASP A 34 -7.02 5.55 -14.83
C ASP A 34 -5.58 5.35 -14.35
N ASP A 35 -4.65 6.05 -15.01
CA ASP A 35 -3.21 5.94 -14.74
C ASP A 35 -2.83 6.52 -13.36
N ASP A 36 -3.64 7.45 -12.82
CA ASP A 36 -3.38 8.11 -11.53
C ASP A 36 -3.92 7.29 -10.34
N LEU A 37 -4.81 6.33 -10.59
CA LEU A 37 -5.44 5.52 -9.55
C LEU A 37 -4.43 4.79 -8.66
N ALA A 38 -3.29 4.36 -9.22
CA ALA A 38 -2.24 3.72 -8.44
C ALA A 38 -1.61 4.67 -7.42
N ALA A 39 -1.30 5.90 -7.85
CA ALA A 39 -0.74 6.93 -6.98
C ALA A 39 -1.74 7.32 -5.89
N ASP A 40 -3.03 7.44 -6.23
CA ASP A 40 -4.08 7.79 -5.29
C ASP A 40 -4.33 6.70 -4.24
N VAL A 41 -4.36 5.43 -4.64
CA VAL A 41 -4.45 4.30 -3.70
C VAL A 41 -3.24 4.27 -2.75
N ALA A 42 -2.03 4.49 -3.27
CA ALA A 42 -0.82 4.55 -2.45
C ALA A 42 -0.86 5.72 -1.44
N ARG A 43 -1.35 6.89 -1.87
CA ARG A 43 -1.49 8.09 -1.03
C ARG A 43 -2.55 7.91 0.05
N LEU A 44 -3.75 7.45 -0.31
CA LEU A 44 -4.85 7.20 0.63
C LEU A 44 -4.53 6.09 1.63
N GLY A 45 -3.79 5.06 1.19
CA GLY A 45 -3.34 3.96 2.03
C GLY A 45 -2.20 4.32 2.98
N GLY A 46 -1.60 5.50 2.85
CA GLY A 46 -0.42 5.87 3.61
C GLY A 46 0.80 4.99 3.30
N VAL A 47 0.84 4.36 2.12
CA VAL A 47 1.93 3.45 1.73
C VAL A 47 3.27 4.17 1.68
N MET A 48 3.23 5.46 1.31
CA MET A 48 4.38 6.35 1.15
C MET A 48 4.56 7.32 2.33
N VAL A 49 3.75 7.21 3.39
CA VAL A 49 3.82 8.14 4.52
C VAL A 49 4.97 7.76 5.43
N ALA A 50 5.89 8.69 5.66
CA ALA A 50 6.97 8.53 6.64
C ALA A 50 6.39 8.42 8.05
N GLU A 51 7.06 7.68 8.93
CA GLU A 51 6.66 7.62 10.34
C GLU A 51 6.66 9.03 10.96
N PRO A 52 5.62 9.38 11.74
CA PRO A 52 5.57 10.67 12.40
C PRO A 52 6.72 10.79 13.41
N VAL A 53 7.49 11.87 13.29
CA VAL A 53 8.59 12.21 14.21
C VAL A 53 8.25 13.48 14.98
N GLU A 54 8.62 13.49 16.27
CA GLU A 54 8.65 14.67 17.12
C GLU A 54 10.09 15.17 17.25
N MET A 55 10.27 16.48 17.12
CA MET A 55 11.57 17.12 17.36
C MET A 55 11.73 17.35 18.86
N VAL A 56 12.57 16.54 19.52
CA VAL A 56 12.87 16.65 20.94
C VAL A 56 14.35 17.02 21.09
N ASP A 57 14.61 18.19 21.66
CA ASP A 57 15.97 18.77 21.78
C ASP A 57 16.72 18.88 20.44
N GLY A 58 16.00 19.13 19.35
CA GLY A 58 16.56 19.25 18.01
C GLY A 58 16.91 17.91 17.34
N LEU A 59 16.61 16.78 17.99
CA LEU A 59 16.77 15.44 17.43
C LEU A 59 15.39 14.87 17.05
N PRO A 60 15.25 14.24 15.87
CA PRO A 60 14.02 13.55 15.49
C PRO A 60 13.87 12.29 16.36
N GLN A 61 12.76 12.20 17.09
CA GLN A 61 12.35 11.01 17.84
C GLN A 61 11.03 10.49 17.28
N ALA A 62 10.80 9.18 17.32
CA ALA A 62 9.51 8.64 16.92
C ALA A 62 8.41 9.21 17.83
N ALA A 63 7.34 9.74 17.23
CA ALA A 63 6.23 10.28 17.99
C ALA A 63 5.59 9.18 18.87
N PRO A 64 5.08 9.50 20.07
CA PRO A 64 4.35 8.54 20.89
C PRO A 64 3.20 7.91 20.10
N ILE A 65 3.23 6.58 19.98
CA ILE A 65 2.28 5.83 19.16
C ILE A 65 0.99 5.62 19.94
N ASP A 66 -0.13 6.13 19.42
CA ASP A 66 -1.47 5.71 19.83
C ASP A 66 -1.75 4.31 19.23
N PRO A 67 -1.92 3.25 20.05
CA PRO A 67 -2.13 1.89 19.55
C PRO A 67 -3.35 1.73 18.64
N TYR A 68 -4.43 2.48 18.89
CA TYR A 68 -5.64 2.42 18.06
C TYR A 68 -5.40 3.04 16.69
N ARG A 69 -4.72 4.19 16.67
CA ARG A 69 -4.32 4.86 15.44
C ARG A 69 -3.36 3.99 14.64
N LEU A 70 -2.38 3.37 15.29
CA LEU A 70 -1.44 2.46 14.64
C LEU A 70 -2.15 1.29 13.95
N ALA A 71 -3.06 0.61 14.66
CA ALA A 71 -3.82 -0.51 14.10
C ALA A 71 -4.69 -0.08 12.91
N TYR A 72 -5.31 1.10 13.00
CA TYR A 72 -6.12 1.66 11.94
C TYR A 72 -5.29 2.04 10.70
N GLU A 73 -4.15 2.70 10.88
CA GLU A 73 -3.21 3.04 9.80
C GLU A 73 -2.59 1.81 9.17
N ALA A 74 -2.22 0.80 9.97
CA ALA A 74 -1.74 -0.49 9.48
C ALA A 74 -2.80 -1.19 8.61
N GLY A 75 -4.06 -1.24 9.05
CA GLY A 75 -5.15 -1.83 8.29
C GLY A 75 -5.41 -1.12 6.96
N LYS A 76 -5.32 0.21 6.92
CA LYS A 76 -5.41 0.98 5.67
C LYS A 76 -4.26 0.65 4.72
N ARG A 77 -3.04 0.59 5.25
CA ARG A 77 -1.84 0.31 4.48
C ARG A 77 -1.89 -1.09 3.87
N ASP A 78 -2.26 -2.09 4.67
CA ASP A 78 -2.42 -3.47 4.21
C ASP A 78 -3.48 -3.57 3.11
N LEU A 79 -4.60 -2.88 3.26
CA LEU A 79 -5.64 -2.82 2.23
C LEU A 79 -5.12 -2.19 0.94
N ALA A 80 -4.40 -1.07 1.02
CA ALA A 80 -3.83 -0.44 -0.17
C ALA A 80 -2.81 -1.34 -0.87
N LEU A 81 -1.95 -2.02 -0.11
CA LEU A 81 -1.00 -2.99 -0.66
C LEU A 81 -1.71 -4.15 -1.36
N LEU A 82 -2.82 -4.65 -0.80
CA LEU A 82 -3.67 -5.64 -1.44
C LEU A 82 -4.24 -5.14 -2.78
N LEU A 83 -4.74 -3.90 -2.82
CA LEU A 83 -5.30 -3.32 -4.05
C LEU A 83 -4.25 -3.14 -5.14
N LEU A 84 -3.07 -2.62 -4.79
CA LEU A 84 -1.93 -2.47 -5.71
C LEU A 84 -1.46 -3.84 -6.21
N ALA A 85 -1.39 -4.84 -5.33
CA ALA A 85 -1.09 -6.21 -5.70
C ALA A 85 -2.15 -6.81 -6.63
N GLN A 86 -3.44 -6.51 -6.46
CA GLN A 86 -4.50 -6.95 -7.38
C GLN A 86 -4.44 -6.21 -8.73
N GLY A 87 -4.07 -4.93 -8.72
CA GLY A 87 -4.04 -4.02 -9.88
C GLY A 87 -3.00 -4.38 -10.94
N GLY A 88 -1.96 -5.12 -10.59
CA GLY A 88 -0.87 -5.42 -11.53
C GLY A 88 0.43 -4.69 -11.21
N ILE A 89 0.39 -3.71 -10.31
CA ILE A 89 1.55 -2.91 -9.87
C ILE A 89 2.64 -3.80 -9.29
N SER A 90 3.84 -3.68 -9.85
CA SER A 90 5.07 -4.34 -9.44
C SER A 90 5.82 -3.51 -8.41
N TYR A 91 6.87 -4.09 -7.82
CA TYR A 91 7.74 -3.39 -6.89
C TYR A 91 8.45 -2.19 -7.56
N ASP A 92 8.92 -2.36 -8.79
CA ASP A 92 9.65 -1.31 -9.51
C ASP A 92 8.72 -0.14 -9.85
N GLU A 93 7.48 -0.41 -10.27
CA GLU A 93 6.46 0.63 -10.49
C GLU A 93 6.10 1.35 -9.19
N LEU A 94 6.05 0.64 -8.07
CA LEU A 94 5.77 1.23 -6.76
C LEU A 94 6.92 2.13 -6.28
N ASN A 95 8.17 1.74 -6.52
CA ASN A 95 9.34 2.59 -6.25
C ASN A 95 9.36 3.84 -7.15
N GLN A 96 9.04 3.70 -8.44
CA GLN A 96 8.92 4.85 -9.34
C GLN A 96 7.84 5.84 -8.90
N LEU A 97 6.71 5.33 -8.38
CA LEU A 97 5.68 6.16 -7.77
C LEU A 97 6.17 6.88 -6.49
N MET A 98 7.09 6.29 -5.74
CA MET A 98 7.71 6.95 -4.59
C MET A 98 8.65 8.07 -5.03
N GLU A 99 9.55 7.80 -5.98
CA GLU A 99 10.51 8.79 -6.52
C GLU A 99 9.80 9.96 -7.21
N ALA A 100 8.69 9.71 -7.92
CA ALA A 100 7.92 10.76 -8.59
C ALA A 100 7.11 11.65 -7.63
N ASN A 101 6.92 11.24 -6.37
CA ASN A 101 6.21 12.00 -5.33
C ASN A 101 7.17 12.71 -4.35
N GLU A 102 8.48 12.62 -4.53
CA GLU A 102 9.46 13.44 -3.81
C GLU A 102 9.51 14.85 -4.44
N PRO A 103 9.33 15.94 -3.66
CA PRO A 103 9.39 17.31 -4.16
C PRO A 103 10.82 17.78 -4.49
#